data_AF-A0A7Y6Z5Z3-F1
#
_entry.id   AF-A0A7Y6Z5Z3-F1
#
_cell.length_a   1.000
_cell.length_b   1.000
_cell.length_c   1.000
_cell.angle_alpha   90.00
_cell.angle_beta   90.00
_cell.angle_gamma   90.00
#
_symmetry.space_group_name_H-M   'P 1'
#
loop_
_entity.id
_entity.type
_entity.pdbx_description
1 polymer ?
#
loop_
_entity_poly.entity_id
_entity_poly.type
_entity_poly.pdbx_seq_one_letter_code
_entity_poly.pdbx_strand_id
1 'polypeptide(L)' 'MPPHVAAATKNSRYNARVFLAPYWDEIFTQDTERKQTRAAAEARCAVMRETYTALGYQITELPRTDIASRADFVSAQLAL' A
#
# COMPACT_ATOMS: atom_id res chain seq x y z
N MET A 1 11.49 12.77 -2.85
CA MET A 1 11.58 12.24 -4.23
C MET A 1 12.35 13.22 -5.10
N PRO A 2 13.37 12.79 -5.86
CA PRO A 2 14.04 13.66 -6.82
C PRO A 2 13.04 14.19 -7.88
N PRO A 3 13.14 15.46 -8.33
CA PRO A 3 12.13 16.07 -9.22
C PRO A 3 11.89 15.32 -10.53
N HIS A 4 12.94 14.72 -11.12
CA HIS A 4 12.84 13.96 -12.36
C HIS A 4 12.00 12.68 -12.22
N VAL A 5 12.03 12.03 -11.05
CA VAL A 5 11.21 10.84 -10.78
C VAL A 5 9.73 11.21 -10.60
N ALA A 6 9.46 12.36 -9.97
CA ALA A 6 8.09 12.87 -9.80
C ALA A 6 7.44 13.32 -11.13
N ALA A 7 8.25 13.74 -12.11
CA ALA A 7 7.76 14.08 -13.45
C ALA A 7 7.41 12.83 -14.27
N ALA A 8 8.26 11.79 -14.23
CA ALA A 8 8.03 10.54 -14.95
C ALA A 8 6.77 9.80 -14.47
N THR A 9 6.46 9.83 -13.16
CA THR A 9 5.27 9.18 -12.61
C THR A 9 3.95 9.80 -13.07
N LYS A 10 3.94 11.04 -13.57
CA LYS A 10 2.73 11.67 -14.14
C LYS A 10 2.44 11.18 -15.56
N ASN A 11 3.46 10.85 -16.33
CA ASN A 11 3.34 10.47 -17.75
C ASN A 11 3.15 8.96 -17.97
N SER A 12 3.29 8.15 -16.92
CA SER A 12 3.09 6.70 -16.96
C SER A 12 2.40 6.24 -15.67
N ARG A 13 1.20 6.75 -15.41
CA ARG A 13 0.42 6.37 -14.24
C ARG A 13 -0.16 4.97 -14.41
N TYR A 14 -0.11 4.19 -13.33
CA TYR A 14 -0.97 3.03 -13.15
C TYR A 14 -2.44 3.48 -12.95
N ASN A 15 -3.33 2.54 -12.67
CA ASN A 15 -4.71 2.87 -12.29
C ASN A 15 -4.74 3.93 -11.17
N ALA A 16 -5.70 4.85 -11.23
CA ALA A 16 -5.84 5.92 -10.25
C ALA A 16 -6.09 5.39 -8.83
N ARG A 17 -6.76 4.24 -8.70
CA ARG A 17 -6.98 3.53 -7.44
C ARG A 17 -5.81 2.60 -7.14
N VAL A 18 -5.30 2.66 -5.91
CA VAL A 18 -4.27 1.76 -5.39
C VAL A 18 -4.73 1.13 -4.09
N PHE A 19 -4.44 -0.16 -3.92
CA PHE A 19 -4.70 -0.84 -2.65
C PHE A 19 -3.49 -0.74 -1.74
N LEU A 20 -3.69 -0.26 -0.52
CA LEU A 20 -2.64 -0.22 0.51
C LEU A 20 -2.98 -1.25 1.59
N ALA A 21 -2.08 -2.21 1.81
CA ALA A 21 -2.16 -3.07 3.00
C ALA A 21 -1.63 -2.27 4.20
N PRO A 22 -2.47 -1.86 5.16
CA PRO A 22 -1.99 -1.09 6.29
C PRO A 22 -1.07 -1.96 7.15
N TYR A 23 -0.13 -1.32 7.86
CA TYR A 23 0.61 -1.99 8.93
C TYR A 23 -0.37 -2.65 9.90
N TRP A 24 -0.05 -3.89 10.28
CA TRP A 24 -0.90 -4.75 11.08
C TRP A 24 -0.05 -5.47 12.13
N ASP A 25 -0.05 -4.92 13.35
CA ASP A 25 0.81 -5.38 14.45
C ASP A 25 0.47 -6.81 14.89
N GLU A 26 -0.83 -7.13 14.92
CA GLU A 26 -1.36 -8.40 15.41
C GLU A 26 -0.92 -9.61 14.58
N ILE A 27 -0.55 -9.41 13.31
CA ILE A 27 0.00 -10.47 12.45
C ILE A 27 1.48 -10.23 12.12
N PHE A 28 2.09 -9.18 12.68
CA PHE A 28 3.50 -8.89 12.44
C PHE A 28 4.37 -9.81 13.28
N THR A 29 5.07 -10.72 12.60
CA THR A 29 6.08 -11.59 13.21
C THR A 29 7.38 -11.42 12.44
N GLN A 30 8.49 -11.31 13.18
CA GLN A 30 9.82 -11.36 12.58
C GLN A 30 10.11 -12.81 12.18
N ASP A 31 10.10 -13.10 10.88
CA ASP A 31 10.42 -14.42 10.32
C ASP A 31 11.60 -14.30 9.34
N THR A 32 11.97 -15.40 8.69
CA THR A 32 13.11 -15.45 7.75
C THR A 32 12.86 -14.64 6.46
N GLU A 33 11.60 -14.32 6.15
CA GLU A 33 11.23 -13.56 4.95
C GLU A 33 11.14 -12.05 5.24
N ARG A 34 10.66 -11.67 6.42
CA ARG A 34 10.55 -10.26 6.84
C ARG A 34 11.91 -9.74 7.27
N LYS A 35 12.50 -8.89 6.43
CA LYS A 35 13.79 -8.21 6.70
C LYS A 35 13.65 -6.89 7.48
N GLN A 36 12.46 -6.31 7.53
CA GLN A 36 12.21 -5.03 8.21
C GLN A 36 11.88 -5.28 9.67
N THR A 37 12.34 -4.40 10.55
CA THR A 37 11.87 -4.36 11.94
C THR A 37 10.44 -3.89 11.98
N ARG A 38 9.78 -4.13 13.12
CA ARG A 38 8.43 -3.64 13.40
C ARG A 38 8.28 -2.14 13.13
N ALA A 39 9.13 -1.32 13.76
CA ALA A 39 9.12 0.12 13.59
C ALA A 39 9.41 0.56 12.15
N ALA A 40 10.29 -0.16 11.44
CA ALA A 40 10.57 0.14 10.03
C ALA A 40 9.37 -0.17 9.14
N ALA A 41 8.62 -1.25 9.40
CA ALA A 41 7.43 -1.61 8.64
C ALA A 41 6.30 -0.59 8.84
N GLU A 42 6.08 -0.13 10.08
CA GLU A 42 5.12 0.92 10.40
C GLU A 42 5.48 2.24 9.72
N ALA A 43 6.73 2.69 9.89
CA ALA A 43 7.23 3.92 9.25
C ALA A 43 7.12 3.85 7.72
N ARG A 44 7.42 2.67 7.13
CA ARG A 44 7.30 2.48 5.68
C ARG A 44 5.84 2.55 5.21
N CYS A 45 4.91 2.00 5.98
CA CYS A 45 3.48 2.13 5.68
C CYS A 45 3.04 3.61 5.65
N ALA A 46 3.50 4.42 6.62
CA ALA A 46 3.21 5.86 6.67
C ALA A 46 3.78 6.59 5.43
N VAL A 47 5.07 6.37 5.12
CA VAL A 47 5.72 6.97 3.95
C VAL A 47 5.03 6.58 2.64
N MET A 48 4.61 5.32 2.48
CA MET A 48 3.89 4.87 1.29
C MET A 48 2.55 5.58 1.13
N ARG A 49 1.78 5.72 2.21
CA ARG A 49 0.52 6.47 2.22
C ARG A 49 0.72 7.92 1.79
N GLU A 50 1.66 8.62 2.42
CA GLU A 50 1.96 10.02 2.08
C GLU A 50 2.39 10.16 0.62
N THR A 51 3.25 9.25 0.15
CA THR A 51 3.76 9.26 -1.23
C THR A 51 2.64 9.08 -2.24
N TYR A 52 1.75 8.09 -2.05
CA TYR A 52 0.65 7.85 -2.98
C TYR A 52 -0.37 9.01 -2.97
N THR A 53 -0.69 9.55 -1.80
CA THR A 53 -1.56 10.73 -1.67
C THR A 53 -0.96 11.94 -2.37
N ALA A 54 0.32 12.24 -2.15
CA ALA A 54 1.02 13.36 -2.80
C ALA A 54 1.13 13.18 -4.32
N LEU A 55 1.20 11.94 -4.79
CA LEU A 55 1.14 11.60 -6.21
C LEU A 55 -0.28 11.60 -6.78
N GLY A 56 -1.32 11.89 -5.99
CA GLY A 56 -2.71 12.00 -6.43
C GLY A 56 -3.39 10.67 -6.75
N TYR A 57 -2.94 9.58 -6.12
CA TYR A 57 -3.64 8.29 -6.16
C TYR A 57 -4.77 8.24 -5.14
N GLN A 58 -5.82 7.48 -5.47
CA GLN A 58 -6.91 7.15 -4.56
C GLN A 58 -6.55 5.88 -3.80
N ILE A 59 -6.17 6.03 -2.52
CA ILE A 59 -5.81 4.91 -1.68
C ILE A 59 -7.08 4.22 -1.17
N THR A 60 -7.21 2.92 -1.44
CA THR A 60 -8.16 2.03 -0.81
C THR A 60 -7.41 1.13 0.16
N GLU A 61 -7.66 1.28 1.46
CA GLU A 61 -7.04 0.40 2.44
C GLU A 61 -7.65 -1.00 2.40
N LEU A 62 -6.79 -2.02 2.45
CA LEU A 62 -7.24 -3.39 2.58
C LEU A 62 -7.70 -3.65 4.02
N PRO A 63 -8.87 -4.28 4.23
CA PRO A 63 -9.32 -4.61 5.56
C PRO A 63 -8.34 -5.57 6.24
N ARG A 64 -8.15 -5.38 7.55
CA ARG A 64 -7.38 -6.27 8.43
C ARG A 64 -8.23 -7.50 8.78
N THR A 65 -8.44 -8.35 7.79
CA THR A 65 -9.22 -9.60 7.90
C THR A 65 -8.46 -10.75 7.28
N ASP A 66 -9.05 -11.95 7.33
CA ASP A 66 -8.55 -13.16 6.69
C ASP A 66 -8.35 -12.99 5.17
N ILE A 67 -7.65 -13.96 4.58
CA ILE A 67 -7.22 -13.91 3.18
C ILE A 67 -8.41 -13.93 2.23
N ALA A 68 -9.43 -14.77 2.48
CA ALA A 68 -10.57 -14.91 1.58
C ALA A 68 -11.38 -13.62 1.53
N SER A 69 -11.73 -13.07 2.69
CA SER A 69 -12.47 -11.81 2.78
C SER A 69 -11.70 -10.63 2.16
N ARG A 70 -10.36 -10.60 2.27
CA ARG A 70 -9.52 -9.61 1.58
C ARG A 70 -9.52 -9.78 0.07
N ALA A 71 -9.48 -11.00 -0.44
CA ALA A 71 -9.53 -11.29 -1.87
C ALA A 71 -10.89 -10.91 -2.47
N ASP A 72 -11.98 -11.20 -1.76
CA ASP A 72 -13.34 -10.81 -2.15
C ASP A 72 -13.47 -9.29 -2.19
N PHE A 73 -12.94 -8.59 -1.17
CA PHE A 73 -12.91 -7.13 -1.13
C PHE A 73 -12.19 -6.53 -2.36
N VAL A 74 -11.01 -7.04 -2.71
CA VAL A 74 -10.27 -6.57 -3.89
C VAL A 74 -11.06 -6.85 -5.18
N SER A 75 -11.58 -8.07 -5.32
CA SER A 75 -12.32 -8.49 -6.52
C SER A 75 -13.57 -7.63 -6.74
N ALA A 76 -14.33 -7.34 -5.67
CA ALA A 76 -15.48 -6.46 -5.74
C ALA A 76 -15.13 -5.01 -6.15
N GLN A 77 -13.95 -4.52 -5.79
CA GLN A 77 -13.47 -3.19 -6.15
C GLN A 77 -12.90 -3.10 -7.58
N LEU A 78 -12.55 -4.23 -8.18
CA LEU A 78 -12.05 -4.33 -9.55
C LEU A 78 -13.15 -4.58 -10.59
N ALA A 79 -14.31 -5.12 -10.17
CA ALA A 79 -15.45 -5.42 -11.05
C ALA A 79 -16.31 -4.18 -11.42
N LEU A 80 -15.76 -2.97 -11.25
CA LEU A 80 -16.39 -1.69 -11.58
C LEU A 80 -15.85 -1.13 -12.90
#